data_AF-A0A8X6QMJ0-F1
#
_entry.id   AF-A0A8X6QMJ0-F1
#
_cell.length_a   1.000
_cell.length_b   1.000
_cell.length_c   1.000
_cell.angle_alpha   90.00
_cell.angle_beta   90.00
_cell.angle_gamma   90.00
#
_symmetry.space_group_name_H-M   'P 1'
#
loop_
_entity.id
_entity.type
_entity.pdbx_description
1 polymer ?
#
loop_
_entity_poly.entity_id
_entity_poly.type
_entity_poly.pdbx_seq_one_letter_code
_entity_poly.pdbx_strand_id
1 'polypeptide(L)'
;VQRADVEKDLLKDDFDWIRHIGEDYFGPPKDHSLGSPQGFYLLLDTRYSTQGQKAIYVSERLRTSSGVCLKMWYCAPSYKNGASLIVFSSGDFKTADQIKLIRDVTNEVWTQTLVTVIPPMTSDSPFMDFWVRV
;
A
#
# COMPACT_ATOMS: atom_id res chain seq x y z
N VAL A 1 -3.99 18.99 21.62
CA VAL A 1 -2.67 18.36 21.81
C VAL A 1 -2.37 17.61 20.53
N GLN A 2 -1.49 18.15 19.70
CA GLN A 2 -1.10 17.56 18.42
C GLN A 2 -0.32 16.29 18.76
N ARG A 3 -0.95 15.12 18.61
CA ARG A 3 -0.19 13.90 18.41
C ARG A 3 0.53 14.13 17.09
N ALA A 4 1.77 14.59 17.15
CA ALA A 4 2.65 14.44 16.00
C ALA A 4 2.54 12.96 15.59
N ASP A 5 2.32 12.71 14.31
CA ASP A 5 2.19 11.37 13.75
C ASP A 5 3.53 10.64 13.91
N VAL A 6 3.81 10.12 15.10
CA VAL A 6 5.08 9.47 15.48
C VAL A 6 5.42 8.33 14.51
N GLU A 7 4.40 7.71 13.92
CA GLU A 7 4.54 6.68 12.88
C GLU A 7 5.10 7.23 11.55
N LYS A 8 4.76 8.47 11.20
CA LYS A 8 5.16 9.14 9.96
C LYS A 8 6.66 9.49 9.95
N ASP A 9 7.16 9.97 11.09
CA ASP A 9 8.59 10.28 11.29
C ASP A 9 9.48 9.02 11.27
N LEU A 10 8.93 7.84 11.61
CA LEU A 10 9.68 6.58 11.62
C LEU A 10 9.81 5.94 10.23
N LEU A 11 8.83 6.14 9.35
CA LEU A 11 8.78 5.46 8.04
C LEU A 11 9.39 6.29 6.91
N LYS A 12 9.63 7.58 7.13
CA LYS A 12 10.28 8.56 6.24
C LYS A 12 9.97 8.31 4.76
N ASP A 13 8.86 8.86 4.31
CA ASP A 13 8.45 8.92 2.91
C ASP A 13 8.33 10.37 2.42
N ASP A 14 7.99 10.52 1.14
CA ASP A 14 7.97 11.81 0.44
C ASP A 14 6.54 12.37 0.32
N PHE A 15 5.53 11.49 0.29
CA PHE A 15 4.13 11.83 0.04
C PHE A 15 3.18 10.88 0.76
N ASP A 16 1.93 11.34 0.93
CA ASP A 16 0.88 10.57 1.57
C ASP A 16 -0.11 9.97 0.57
N TRP A 17 -0.63 8.78 0.90
CA TRP A 17 -1.84 8.26 0.29
C TRP A 17 -3.06 9.03 0.79
N ILE A 18 -3.93 9.45 -0.13
CA ILE A 18 -5.16 10.17 0.19
C ILE A 18 -6.39 9.32 -0.11
N ARG A 19 -7.38 9.36 0.77
CA ARG A 19 -8.69 8.76 0.49
C ARG A 19 -9.43 9.63 -0.52
N HIS A 20 -9.80 9.06 -1.65
CA HIS A 20 -10.34 9.79 -2.79
C HIS A 20 -11.65 9.17 -3.31
N ILE A 21 -12.43 9.97 -4.02
CA ILE A 21 -13.67 9.59 -4.72
C ILE A 21 -13.51 9.82 -6.21
N GLY A 22 -14.25 9.09 -7.04
CA GLY A 22 -14.11 9.13 -8.50
C GLY A 22 -14.72 10.36 -9.18
N GLU A 23 -14.83 11.49 -8.48
CA GLU A 23 -15.45 12.73 -9.01
C GLU A 23 -14.44 13.63 -9.75
N ASP A 24 -13.14 13.42 -9.57
CA ASP A 24 -12.09 14.30 -10.07
C ASP A 24 -11.25 13.63 -11.20
N TYR A 25 -10.56 14.44 -12.01
CA TYR A 25 -9.75 14.00 -13.15
C TYR A 25 -8.43 13.28 -12.81
N PHE A 26 -8.13 13.05 -11.53
CA PHE A 26 -6.79 12.62 -11.07
C PHE A 26 -6.68 11.13 -10.75
N GLY A 27 -7.73 10.35 -10.98
CA GLY A 27 -7.72 8.89 -10.81
C GLY A 27 -8.87 8.20 -11.56
N PRO A 28 -9.09 6.91 -11.31
CA PRO A 28 -10.21 6.18 -11.91
C PRO A 28 -11.56 6.82 -11.55
N PRO A 29 -12.47 7.05 -12.51
CA PRO A 29 -13.74 7.74 -12.25
C PRO A 29 -14.71 6.92 -11.38
N LYS A 30 -14.37 5.67 -11.09
CA LYS A 30 -15.18 4.72 -10.34
C LYS A 30 -14.27 3.88 -9.46
N ASP A 31 -14.63 3.76 -8.19
CA ASP A 31 -13.95 2.83 -7.30
C ASP A 31 -14.20 1.38 -7.75
N HIS A 32 -13.29 0.48 -7.41
CA HIS A 32 -13.45 -0.93 -7.78
C HIS A 32 -14.58 -1.63 -7.00
N SER A 33 -14.81 -1.27 -5.74
CA SER A 33 -15.71 -2.00 -4.85
C SER A 33 -17.17 -1.83 -5.23
N LEU A 34 -17.60 -0.61 -5.52
CA LEU A 34 -18.98 -0.31 -5.93
C LEU A 34 -19.12 -0.15 -7.45
N GLY A 35 -18.02 0.02 -8.19
CA GLY A 35 -18.06 0.32 -9.62
C GLY A 35 -18.72 1.67 -9.89
N SER A 36 -18.62 2.62 -8.95
CA SER A 36 -19.33 3.89 -8.98
C SER A 36 -18.46 5.05 -8.49
N PRO A 37 -18.77 6.31 -8.85
CA PRO A 37 -18.05 7.47 -8.33
C PRO A 37 -18.24 7.68 -6.82
N GLN A 38 -19.30 7.10 -6.22
CA GLN A 38 -19.63 7.27 -4.81
C GLN A 38 -18.78 6.42 -3.86
N GLY A 39 -18.00 5.46 -4.39
CA GLY A 39 -17.07 4.68 -3.58
C GLY A 39 -15.73 5.37 -3.39
N PHE A 40 -14.84 4.71 -2.66
CA PHE A 40 -13.56 5.29 -2.25
C PHE A 40 -12.39 4.38 -2.58
N TYR A 41 -11.26 4.99 -2.92
CA TYR A 41 -9.98 4.31 -3.06
C TYR A 41 -8.86 5.18 -2.50
N LEU A 42 -7.69 4.57 -2.28
CA LEU A 42 -6.48 5.31 -1.94
C LEU A 42 -5.85 5.80 -3.24
N LEU A 43 -5.65 7.11 -3.35
CA LEU A 43 -4.95 7.76 -4.46
C LEU A 43 -3.58 8.22 -3.97
N LEU A 44 -2.56 8.01 -4.81
CA LEU A 44 -1.27 8.66 -4.66
C LEU A 44 -1.12 9.67 -5.81
N ASP A 45 -1.17 10.97 -5.49
CA ASP A 45 -0.98 12.01 -6.49
C ASP A 45 0.50 12.19 -6.80
N THR A 46 0.92 11.64 -7.93
CA THR A 46 2.32 11.65 -8.38
C THR A 46 2.60 12.72 -9.43
N ARG A 47 1.70 13.66 -9.70
CA ARG A 47 1.89 14.65 -10.80
C ARG A 47 3.17 15.48 -10.67
N TYR A 48 3.56 15.78 -9.44
CA TYR A 48 4.75 16.57 -9.11
C TYR A 48 5.88 15.73 -8.48
N SER A 49 5.77 14.40 -8.53
CA SER A 49 6.81 13.52 -8.00
C SER A 49 7.98 13.41 -8.96
N THR A 50 9.19 13.33 -8.40
CA THR A 50 10.45 13.04 -9.09
C THR A 50 10.85 11.58 -8.88
N GLN A 51 11.77 11.09 -9.70
CA GLN A 51 12.24 9.71 -9.62
C GLN A 51 12.91 9.42 -8.26
N GLY A 52 12.56 8.29 -7.66
CA GLY A 52 13.09 7.85 -6.37
C GLY A 52 12.25 8.26 -5.16
N GLN A 53 11.25 9.12 -5.34
CA GLN A 53 10.30 9.42 -4.29
C GLN A 53 9.32 8.27 -4.05
N LYS A 54 8.88 8.13 -2.81
CA LYS A 54 8.01 7.04 -2.34
C LYS A 54 6.93 7.56 -1.39
N ALA A 55 5.87 6.78 -1.28
CA ALA A 55 4.83 6.93 -0.27
C ALA A 55 4.60 5.56 0.36
N ILE A 56 4.37 5.50 1.66
CA ILE A 56 4.22 4.23 2.37
C ILE A 56 2.83 4.20 3.02
N TYR A 57 2.01 3.23 2.62
CA TYR A 57 0.81 2.88 3.36
C TYR A 57 1.11 1.72 4.30
N VAL A 58 0.67 1.80 5.55
CA VAL A 58 0.85 0.73 6.54
C VAL A 58 -0.50 0.24 7.03
N SER A 59 -0.65 -1.08 7.08
CA SER A 59 -1.84 -1.72 7.64
C SER A 59 -1.97 -1.47 9.14
N GLU A 60 -3.10 -1.84 9.71
CA GLU A 60 -3.17 -2.12 11.15
C GLU A 60 -2.20 -3.25 11.54
N ARG A 61 -1.94 -3.40 12.84
CA ARG A 61 -1.18 -4.52 13.36
C ARG A 61 -1.98 -5.81 13.19
N LEU A 62 -1.49 -6.71 12.36
CA LEU A 62 -2.07 -8.02 12.10
C LEU A 62 -1.50 -9.05 13.06
N ARG A 63 -2.30 -10.05 13.44
CA ARG A 63 -1.88 -11.16 14.31
C ARG A 63 -2.38 -12.49 13.74
N THR A 64 -1.47 -13.40 13.44
CA THR A 64 -1.80 -14.70 12.83
C THR A 64 -0.86 -15.80 13.33
N SER A 65 -1.31 -17.06 13.23
CA SER A 65 -0.50 -18.26 13.47
C SER A 65 0.00 -18.92 12.16
N SER A 66 -0.42 -18.40 11.00
CA SER A 66 -0.04 -18.93 9.67
C SER A 66 0.10 -17.81 8.65
N GLY A 67 0.67 -18.13 7.48
CA GLY A 67 0.70 -17.19 6.37
C GLY A 67 -0.69 -16.67 6.00
N VAL A 68 -0.76 -15.41 5.59
CA VAL A 68 -1.98 -14.74 5.12
C VAL A 68 -1.85 -14.38 3.64
N CYS A 69 -2.97 -14.12 2.98
CA CYS A 69 -2.98 -13.64 1.60
C CYS A 69 -3.53 -12.22 1.55
N LEU A 70 -2.69 -11.26 1.22
CA LEU A 70 -3.10 -9.91 0.85
C LEU A 70 -3.71 -9.95 -0.54
N LYS A 71 -4.98 -9.54 -0.65
CA LYS A 71 -5.67 -9.32 -1.93
C LYS A 71 -5.97 -7.84 -2.07
N MET A 72 -5.47 -7.22 -3.13
CA MET A 72 -5.71 -5.80 -3.42
C MET A 72 -5.90 -5.55 -4.91
N TRP A 73 -6.48 -4.41 -5.23
CA TRP A 73 -6.65 -3.93 -6.59
C TRP A 73 -5.90 -2.62 -6.75
N TYR A 74 -5.24 -2.44 -7.89
CA TYR A 74 -4.52 -1.23 -8.23
C TYR A 74 -4.85 -0.79 -9.66
N CYS A 75 -4.82 0.51 -9.90
CA CYS A 75 -5.01 1.13 -11.20
C CYS A 75 -4.00 2.26 -11.34
N ALA A 76 -3.20 2.25 -12.41
CA ALA A 76 -2.24 3.32 -12.69
C ALA A 76 -2.32 3.75 -14.15
N PRO A 77 -2.24 5.08 -14.42
CA PRO A 77 -2.36 5.61 -15.78
C PRO A 77 -1.11 5.32 -16.61
N SER A 78 -1.25 5.17 -17.93
CA SER A 78 -0.15 4.83 -18.85
C SER A 78 1.03 5.79 -18.84
N TYR A 79 0.81 7.08 -18.54
CA TYR A 79 1.88 8.08 -18.50
C TYR A 79 2.82 7.96 -17.27
N LYS A 80 2.57 7.01 -16.36
CA LYS A 80 3.41 6.72 -15.18
C LYS A 80 4.33 5.52 -15.38
N ASN A 81 4.99 5.47 -16.54
CA ASN A 81 5.97 4.44 -16.86
C ASN A 81 7.09 4.38 -15.80
N GLY A 82 7.45 3.17 -15.37
CA GLY A 82 8.48 2.93 -14.36
C GLY A 82 8.02 3.05 -12.90
N ALA A 83 6.77 3.42 -12.64
CA ALA A 83 6.20 3.30 -11.30
C ALA A 83 6.14 1.83 -10.87
N SER A 84 6.39 1.58 -9.58
CA SER A 84 6.36 0.24 -9.00
C SER A 84 5.53 0.25 -7.73
N LEU A 85 4.81 -0.83 -7.48
CA LEU A 85 4.14 -1.09 -6.20
C LEU A 85 4.89 -2.20 -5.48
N ILE A 86 5.23 -1.98 -4.20
CA ILE A 86 6.10 -2.88 -3.46
C ILE A 86 5.43 -3.25 -2.14
N VAL A 87 5.23 -4.55 -1.91
CA VAL A 87 4.67 -5.04 -0.65
C VAL A 87 5.80 -5.48 0.26
N PHE A 88 5.81 -4.97 1.48
CA PHE A 88 6.73 -5.36 2.54
C PHE A 88 5.99 -5.96 3.74
N SER A 89 6.71 -6.76 4.53
CA SER A 89 6.28 -7.26 5.83
C SER A 89 7.21 -6.73 6.92
N SER A 90 6.66 -6.33 8.06
CA SER A 90 7.41 -5.80 9.20
C SER A 90 6.96 -6.47 10.48
N GLY A 91 7.89 -7.02 11.28
CA GLY A 91 7.58 -7.60 12.59
C GLY A 91 7.72 -6.62 13.76
N ASP A 92 8.40 -5.50 13.56
CA ASP A 92 8.81 -4.56 14.63
C ASP A 92 8.40 -3.11 14.37
N PHE A 93 7.63 -2.86 13.30
CA PHE A 93 7.24 -1.55 12.78
C PHE A 93 8.41 -0.66 12.30
N LYS A 94 9.67 -1.03 12.52
CA LYS A 94 10.84 -0.23 12.14
C LYS A 94 11.46 -0.73 10.86
N THR A 95 11.77 -2.02 10.81
CA THR A 95 12.36 -2.71 9.68
C THR A 95 11.29 -3.41 8.84
N ALA A 96 11.57 -3.64 7.56
CA ALA A 96 10.64 -4.35 6.70
C ALA A 96 11.36 -5.14 5.61
N ASP A 97 10.88 -6.35 5.37
CA ASP A 97 11.36 -7.24 4.31
C ASP A 97 10.48 -7.10 3.08
N GLN A 98 11.10 -6.98 1.91
CA GLN A 98 10.37 -6.91 0.65
C GLN A 98 9.80 -8.28 0.30
N ILE A 99 8.47 -8.38 0.17
CA ILE A 99 7.75 -9.62 -0.16
C ILE A 99 7.40 -9.69 -1.63
N LYS A 100 6.97 -8.56 -2.22
CA LYS A 100 6.56 -8.52 -3.63
C LYS A 100 6.93 -7.20 -4.28
N LEU A 101 7.42 -7.29 -5.51
CA LEU A 101 7.61 -6.14 -6.38
C LEU A 101 6.73 -6.32 -7.62
N ILE A 102 5.87 -5.33 -7.88
CA ILE A 102 5.05 -5.23 -9.08
C ILE A 102 5.65 -4.08 -9.89
N ARG A 103 6.38 -4.44 -10.95
CA ARG A 103 6.96 -3.47 -11.90
C ARG A 103 5.91 -3.10 -12.94
N ASP A 104 6.11 -1.93 -13.54
CA ASP A 104 5.32 -1.45 -14.68
C ASP A 104 3.82 -1.56 -14.40
N VAL A 105 3.40 -0.92 -13.30
CA VAL A 105 2.03 -1.00 -12.78
C VAL A 105 0.98 -0.34 -13.69
N THR A 106 1.40 0.25 -14.80
CA THR A 106 0.52 0.92 -15.75
C THR A 106 -0.42 -0.08 -16.39
N ASN A 107 -1.71 0.09 -16.15
CA ASN A 107 -2.74 -0.83 -16.61
C ASN A 107 -4.04 -0.13 -17.04
N GLU A 108 -4.26 1.13 -16.61
CA GLU A 108 -5.47 1.94 -16.87
C GLU A 108 -6.80 1.29 -16.47
N VAL A 109 -6.75 0.11 -15.84
CA VAL A 109 -7.88 -0.67 -15.38
C VAL A 109 -7.55 -1.28 -14.03
N TRP A 110 -8.56 -1.42 -13.17
CA TRP A 110 -8.42 -2.08 -11.89
C TRP A 110 -7.91 -3.52 -12.07
N THR A 111 -6.68 -3.77 -11.64
CA THR A 111 -6.02 -5.06 -11.73
C THR A 111 -5.83 -5.63 -10.35
N GLN A 112 -6.16 -6.91 -10.18
CA GLN A 112 -5.99 -7.62 -8.93
C GLN A 112 -4.57 -8.13 -8.75
N THR A 113 -4.07 -8.07 -7.52
CA THR A 113 -2.85 -8.76 -7.10
C THR A 113 -3.08 -9.52 -5.80
N LEU A 114 -2.39 -10.66 -5.70
CA LEU A 114 -2.39 -11.57 -4.55
C LEU A 114 -0.96 -11.71 -4.05
N VAL A 115 -0.76 -11.47 -2.76
CA VAL A 115 0.56 -11.55 -2.12
C VAL A 115 0.45 -12.39 -0.86
N THR A 116 1.13 -13.53 -0.84
CA THR A 116 1.27 -14.34 0.36
C THR A 116 2.29 -13.70 1.29
N VAL A 117 1.87 -13.40 2.52
CA VAL A 117 2.72 -12.84 3.57
C VAL A 117 2.87 -13.89 4.67
N ILE A 118 4.10 -14.34 4.89
CA ILE A 118 4.43 -15.25 5.98
C ILE A 118 5.08 -14.40 7.07
N PRO A 119 4.49 -14.31 8.28
CA PRO A 119 5.13 -13.57 9.35
C PRO A 119 6.43 -14.29 9.79
N PRO A 120 7.47 -13.54 10.21
CA PRO A 120 8.70 -14.14 10.70
C PRO A 120 8.41 -14.97 11.96
N MET A 121 8.66 -16.28 11.90
CA MET A 121 8.39 -17.18 13.01
C MET A 121 9.38 -16.96 14.16
N THR A 122 8.88 -16.83 15.38
CA THR A 122 9.67 -16.86 16.62
C THR A 122 9.34 -18.12 17.41
N SER A 123 10.30 -18.66 18.17
CA SER A 123 10.10 -19.89 18.96
C SER A 123 9.14 -19.70 20.15
N ASP A 124 8.92 -18.46 20.56
CA ASP A 124 8.39 -18.14 21.89
C ASP A 124 6.89 -17.76 21.86
N SER A 125 6.25 -17.75 20.70
CA SER A 125 4.83 -17.43 20.56
C SER A 125 4.16 -18.22 19.42
N PRO A 126 2.94 -18.76 19.62
CA PRO A 126 2.17 -19.37 18.53
C PRO A 126 1.55 -18.33 17.58
N PHE A 127 1.60 -17.04 17.93
CA PHE A 127 1.08 -15.95 17.12
C PHE A 127 2.14 -14.90 16.87
N MET A 128 2.17 -14.36 15.66
CA MET A 128 3.08 -13.29 15.28
C MET A 128 2.30 -12.02 15.00
N ASP A 129 2.70 -10.94 15.66
CA ASP A 129 2.25 -9.59 15.35
C ASP A 129 3.12 -9.05 14.20
N PHE A 130 2.51 -8.50 13.15
CA PHE A 130 3.22 -7.93 12.00
C PHE A 130 2.40 -6.85 11.31
N TRP A 131 3.03 -6.08 10.43
CA TRP A 131 2.41 -5.05 9.59
C TRP A 131 2.74 -5.32 8.14
N VAL A 132 1.79 -5.03 7.26
CA VAL A 132 2.01 -4.99 5.82
C VAL A 132 2.22 -3.54 5.40
N ARG A 133 3.22 -3.30 4.57
CA ARG A 133 3.45 -1.99 3.95
C ARG A 133 3.33 -2.09 2.44
N VAL A 134 2.79 -1.04 1.83
CA VAL A 134 2.61 -0.92 0.37
C VAL A 134 3.13 0.43 -0.11
#